data_AF-A0A3D3GIX1-F1
#
_entry.id   AF-A0A3D3GIX1-F1
#
_cell.length_a   1.000
_cell.length_b   1.000
_cell.length_c   1.000
_cell.angle_alpha   90.00
_cell.angle_beta   90.00
_cell.angle_gamma   90.00
#
_symmetry.space_group_name_H-M   'P 1'
#
loop_
_entity.id
_entity.type
_entity.pdbx_description
1 polymer ?
#
loop_
_entity_poly.entity_id
_entity_poly.type
_entity_poly.pdbx_seq_one_letter_code
_entity_poly.pdbx_strand_id
1 'polypeptide(L)'
;MKSKKNQDRQVSSRLQLAELTLEKFLLGELSSEEAAQVSSAIASSPELQEQVKQLRQSNQDILKKYPADFIGKKVRDRVNAAKPSSWWSRADLLRKLLVIAPIPVAAVLLVAILPSLRSSTPAQSGQYSEERTKGITTALQIYRQQGGTLEKMANGEPVKPHDLIQLSYSVENRKYGVIVSVDGRKQVTLHWPEKAEVSPLLEPGREVVLPSSFELDESPLFETFVLVTSEKPFSADQIVGAAKAGRMDAGTGRFKIDLPAEGSQGMQQFTITLRK
;
A
#
# COMPACT_ATOMS: atom_id res chain seq x y z
N MET A 1 -35.92 31.66 -6.02
CA MET A 1 -34.56 31.10 -5.88
C MET A 1 -34.46 29.57 -5.81
N LYS A 2 -35.44 28.79 -5.29
CA LYS A 2 -35.28 27.31 -5.16
C LYS A 2 -35.15 26.52 -6.49
N SER A 3 -35.72 27.02 -7.60
CA SER A 3 -35.71 26.31 -8.89
C SER A 3 -34.32 26.15 -9.53
N LYS A 4 -33.55 27.25 -9.62
CA LYS A 4 -32.26 27.28 -10.34
C LYS A 4 -31.22 26.29 -9.79
N LYS A 5 -31.07 26.22 -8.46
CA LYS A 5 -30.13 25.32 -7.77
C LYS A 5 -30.40 23.81 -8.03
N ASN A 6 -31.65 23.43 -8.35
CA ASN A 6 -31.98 22.05 -8.69
C ASN A 6 -31.61 21.73 -10.15
N GLN A 7 -31.77 22.72 -11.03
CA GLN A 7 -31.42 22.64 -12.45
C GLN A 7 -29.90 22.51 -12.63
N ASP A 8 -29.12 23.36 -11.94
CA ASP A 8 -27.64 23.32 -11.96
C ASP A 8 -27.09 21.94 -11.52
N ARG A 9 -27.72 21.34 -10.49
CA ARG A 9 -27.30 20.03 -9.95
C ARG A 9 -27.61 18.88 -10.91
N GLN A 10 -28.76 18.91 -11.59
CA GLN A 10 -29.08 17.94 -12.64
C GLN A 10 -28.16 18.08 -13.85
N VAL A 11 -27.86 19.31 -14.29
CA VAL A 11 -26.92 19.56 -15.41
C VAL A 11 -25.54 19.01 -15.08
N SER A 12 -24.99 19.31 -13.89
CA SER A 12 -23.69 18.78 -13.45
C SER A 12 -23.64 17.24 -13.44
N SER A 13 -24.69 16.58 -12.92
CA SER A 13 -24.75 15.10 -12.93
C SER A 13 -24.81 14.49 -14.34
N ARG A 14 -25.50 15.15 -15.29
CA ARG A 14 -25.56 14.68 -16.69
C ARG A 14 -24.24 14.88 -17.43
N LEU A 15 -23.54 15.99 -17.16
CA LEU A 15 -22.20 16.23 -17.71
C LEU A 15 -21.19 15.20 -17.18
N GLN A 16 -21.20 14.90 -15.88
CA GLN A 16 -20.35 13.86 -15.29
C GLN A 16 -20.64 12.46 -15.83
N LEU A 17 -21.92 12.12 -16.08
CA LEU A 17 -22.29 10.85 -16.72
C LEU A 17 -21.85 10.78 -18.19
N ALA A 18 -21.83 11.90 -18.92
CA ALA A 18 -21.31 11.97 -20.28
C ALA A 18 -19.77 11.83 -20.30
N GLU A 19 -19.06 12.55 -19.42
CA GLU A 19 -17.60 12.49 -19.25
C GLU A 19 -17.12 11.06 -18.92
N LEU A 20 -17.73 10.43 -17.90
CA LEU A 20 -17.44 9.03 -17.54
C LEU A 20 -17.71 8.04 -18.68
N THR A 21 -18.69 8.32 -19.54
CA THR A 21 -18.98 7.48 -20.72
C THR A 21 -17.89 7.63 -21.79
N LEU A 22 -17.34 8.84 -21.99
CA LEU A 22 -16.21 9.08 -22.89
C LEU A 22 -14.91 8.46 -22.36
N GLU A 23 -14.67 8.49 -21.05
CA GLU A 23 -13.52 7.80 -20.43
C GLU A 23 -13.61 6.28 -20.64
N LYS A 24 -14.75 5.67 -20.34
CA LYS A 24 -14.98 4.23 -20.57
C LYS A 24 -14.84 3.84 -22.04
N PHE A 25 -15.29 4.69 -22.96
CA PHE A 25 -15.09 4.50 -24.40
C PHE A 25 -13.59 4.50 -24.76
N LEU A 26 -12.81 5.42 -24.20
CA LEU A 26 -11.36 5.50 -24.42
C LEU A 26 -10.58 4.34 -23.81
N LEU A 27 -11.07 3.76 -22.71
CA LEU A 27 -10.49 2.59 -22.05
C LEU A 27 -10.94 1.25 -22.67
N GLY A 28 -11.93 1.26 -23.58
CA GLY A 28 -12.49 0.05 -24.19
C GLY A 28 -13.41 -0.76 -23.25
N GLU A 29 -13.97 -0.11 -22.22
CA GLU A 29 -14.80 -0.75 -21.18
C GLU A 29 -16.31 -0.77 -21.51
N LEU A 30 -16.73 -0.14 -22.62
CA LEU A 30 -18.11 -0.17 -23.09
C LEU A 30 -18.41 -1.45 -23.87
N SER A 31 -19.68 -1.89 -23.87
CA SER A 31 -20.13 -2.93 -24.78
C SER A 31 -20.00 -2.49 -26.25
N SER A 32 -20.01 -3.45 -27.18
CA SER A 32 -19.90 -3.16 -28.62
C SER A 32 -21.03 -2.26 -29.14
N GLU A 33 -22.23 -2.38 -28.57
CA GLU A 33 -23.40 -1.55 -28.91
C GLU A 33 -23.24 -0.11 -28.38
N GLU A 34 -22.88 0.05 -27.11
CA GLU A 34 -22.63 1.37 -26.51
C GLU A 34 -21.45 2.09 -27.19
N ALA A 35 -20.37 1.36 -27.52
CA ALA A 35 -19.23 1.92 -28.25
C ALA A 35 -19.60 2.39 -29.67
N ALA A 36 -20.51 1.69 -30.36
CA ALA A 36 -21.03 2.12 -31.66
C ALA A 36 -21.88 3.40 -31.55
N GLN A 37 -22.71 3.50 -30.50
CA GLN A 37 -23.51 4.70 -30.24
C GLN A 37 -22.62 5.91 -29.88
N VAL A 38 -21.65 5.73 -28.98
CA VAL A 38 -20.73 6.80 -28.54
C VAL A 38 -19.81 7.24 -29.69
N SER A 39 -19.27 6.33 -30.50
CA SER A 39 -18.46 6.71 -31.67
C SER A 39 -19.25 7.48 -32.72
N SER A 40 -20.51 7.14 -32.97
CA SER A 40 -21.42 7.90 -33.84
C SER A 40 -21.71 9.32 -33.29
N ALA A 41 -21.92 9.43 -31.98
CA ALA A 41 -22.10 10.73 -31.31
C ALA A 41 -20.83 11.62 -31.40
N ILE A 42 -19.65 11.04 -31.19
CA ILE A 42 -18.36 11.74 -31.35
C ILE A 42 -18.17 12.17 -32.82
N ALA A 43 -18.46 11.32 -33.80
CA ALA A 43 -18.36 11.68 -35.22
C ALA A 43 -19.27 12.87 -35.59
N SER A 44 -20.40 13.01 -34.90
CA SER A 44 -21.43 14.04 -35.17
C SER A 44 -21.24 15.36 -34.40
N SER A 45 -20.31 15.44 -33.44
CA SER A 45 -20.12 16.63 -32.58
C SER A 45 -18.65 17.07 -32.46
N PRO A 46 -18.29 18.27 -32.97
CA PRO A 46 -16.95 18.85 -32.78
C PRO A 46 -16.58 19.05 -31.31
N GLU A 47 -17.56 19.32 -30.44
CA GLU A 47 -17.34 19.52 -29.00
C GLU A 47 -16.88 18.22 -28.32
N LEU A 48 -17.54 17.10 -28.66
CA LEU A 48 -17.15 15.77 -28.15
C LEU A 48 -15.79 15.33 -28.72
N GLN A 49 -15.47 15.69 -29.97
CA GLN A 49 -14.14 15.42 -30.55
C GLN A 49 -13.02 16.13 -29.79
N GLU A 50 -13.22 17.40 -29.41
CA GLU A 50 -12.23 18.14 -28.64
C GLU A 50 -12.12 17.62 -27.19
N GLN A 51 -13.23 17.24 -26.54
CA GLN A 51 -13.18 16.58 -25.22
C GLN A 51 -12.43 15.25 -25.26
N VAL A 52 -12.70 14.40 -26.26
CA VAL A 52 -11.99 13.12 -26.47
C VAL A 52 -10.50 13.35 -26.73
N LYS A 53 -10.13 14.40 -27.48
CA LYS A 53 -8.75 14.80 -27.72
C LYS A 53 -8.05 15.27 -26.43
N GLN A 54 -8.72 16.05 -25.59
CA GLN A 54 -8.19 16.49 -24.28
C GLN A 54 -7.99 15.31 -23.33
N LEU A 55 -8.96 14.39 -23.22
CA LEU A 55 -8.83 13.16 -22.43
C LEU A 55 -7.67 12.28 -22.93
N ARG A 56 -7.51 12.10 -24.24
CA ARG A 56 -6.36 11.39 -24.83
C ARG A 56 -5.03 12.05 -24.50
N GLN A 57 -4.96 13.38 -24.54
CA GLN A 57 -3.74 14.12 -24.19
C GLN A 57 -3.40 13.99 -22.70
N SER A 58 -4.39 14.11 -21.81
CA SER A 58 -4.25 13.86 -20.37
C SER A 58 -3.72 12.45 -20.09
N ASN A 59 -4.30 11.43 -20.73
CA ASN A 59 -3.84 10.04 -20.60
C ASN A 59 -2.39 9.86 -21.09
N GLN A 60 -2.01 10.50 -22.21
CA GLN A 60 -0.63 10.48 -22.69
C GLN A 60 0.34 11.17 -21.71
N ASP A 61 -0.05 12.28 -21.10
CA ASP A 61 0.80 13.01 -20.16
C ASP A 61 0.95 12.26 -18.81
N ILE A 62 -0.08 11.55 -18.36
CA ILE A 62 0.00 10.58 -17.26
C ILE A 62 0.98 9.44 -17.62
N LEU A 63 0.86 8.85 -18.82
CA LEU A 63 1.76 7.76 -19.26
C LEU A 63 3.22 8.21 -19.46
N LYS A 64 3.47 9.47 -19.86
CA LYS A 64 4.82 10.06 -19.87
C LYS A 64 5.36 10.28 -18.46
N LYS A 65 4.51 10.67 -17.51
CA LYS A 65 4.88 10.87 -16.10
C LYS A 65 5.15 9.56 -15.36
N TYR A 66 4.48 8.48 -15.76
CA TYR A 66 4.65 7.13 -15.21
C TYR A 66 4.94 6.11 -16.33
N PRO A 67 6.14 6.12 -16.95
CA PRO A 67 6.44 5.26 -18.09
C PRO A 67 6.36 3.78 -17.70
N ALA A 68 5.63 3.00 -18.50
CA ALA A 68 5.39 1.58 -18.25
C ALA A 68 6.69 0.76 -18.12
N ASP A 69 7.82 1.21 -18.68
CA ASP A 69 9.11 0.55 -18.54
C ASP A 69 9.69 0.55 -17.12
N PHE A 70 9.37 1.54 -16.27
CA PHE A 70 9.80 1.53 -14.86
C PHE A 70 9.13 0.38 -14.08
N ILE A 71 7.85 0.12 -14.35
CA ILE A 71 7.11 -1.00 -13.76
C ILE A 71 7.48 -2.31 -14.47
N GLY A 72 7.52 -2.30 -15.80
CA GLY A 72 7.82 -3.45 -16.65
C GLY A 72 9.22 -4.01 -16.42
N LYS A 73 10.22 -3.18 -16.10
CA LYS A 73 11.53 -3.65 -15.67
C LYS A 73 11.46 -4.40 -14.33
N LYS A 74 10.85 -3.82 -13.30
CA LYS A 74 10.66 -4.49 -11.98
C LYS A 74 9.86 -5.80 -12.10
N VAL A 75 8.89 -5.90 -13.02
CA VAL A 75 8.17 -7.15 -13.32
C VAL A 75 9.05 -8.16 -14.07
N ARG A 76 9.77 -7.74 -15.12
CA ARG A 76 10.70 -8.61 -15.88
C ARG A 76 11.83 -9.14 -15.00
N ASP A 77 12.37 -8.31 -14.11
CA ASP A 77 13.41 -8.69 -13.17
C ASP A 77 12.88 -9.74 -12.17
N ARG A 78 11.65 -9.57 -11.65
CA ARG A 78 10.99 -10.57 -10.78
C ARG A 78 10.65 -11.87 -11.51
N VAL A 79 10.26 -11.83 -12.78
CA VAL A 79 10.02 -13.03 -13.62
C VAL A 79 11.32 -13.74 -13.99
N ASN A 80 12.41 -13.01 -14.25
CA ASN A 80 13.71 -13.62 -14.55
C ASN A 80 14.41 -14.15 -13.29
N ALA A 81 14.25 -13.51 -12.14
CA ALA A 81 14.72 -14.03 -10.85
C ALA A 81 13.96 -15.31 -10.42
N ALA A 82 12.73 -15.52 -10.93
CA ALA A 82 11.98 -16.75 -10.73
C ALA A 82 12.40 -17.90 -11.66
N LYS A 83 13.33 -17.69 -12.61
CA LYS A 83 13.95 -18.78 -13.39
C LYS A 83 15.12 -19.35 -12.58
N PRO A 84 15.13 -20.65 -12.24
CA PRO A 84 16.27 -21.25 -11.56
C PRO A 84 17.46 -21.30 -12.52
N SER A 85 18.44 -20.40 -12.33
CA SER A 85 19.70 -20.43 -13.07
C SER A 85 20.53 -21.62 -12.61
N SER A 86 20.72 -22.58 -13.52
CA SER A 86 21.57 -23.75 -13.27
C SER A 86 23.04 -23.34 -13.25
N TRP A 87 23.67 -23.39 -12.08
CA TRP A 87 25.12 -23.31 -11.91
C TRP A 87 25.58 -24.38 -10.91
N TRP A 88 26.49 -25.26 -11.35
CA TRP A 88 27.12 -26.36 -10.61
C TRP A 88 27.93 -25.87 -9.39
N SER A 89 28.19 -26.60 -8.30
CA SER A 89 27.92 -27.98 -7.91
C SER A 89 28.28 -28.16 -6.43
N ARG A 90 27.34 -28.65 -5.60
CA ARG A 90 27.62 -29.31 -4.30
C ARG A 90 26.86 -30.63 -4.12
N ALA A 91 26.02 -31.02 -5.08
CA ALA A 91 25.06 -32.12 -4.96
C ALA A 91 25.59 -33.50 -5.40
N ASP A 92 26.67 -33.58 -6.19
CA ASP A 92 27.18 -34.87 -6.69
C ASP A 92 27.95 -35.70 -5.64
N LEU A 93 28.43 -35.06 -4.57
CA LEU A 93 29.10 -35.77 -3.46
C LEU A 93 28.12 -36.53 -2.55
N LEU A 94 26.89 -36.02 -2.39
CA LEU A 94 25.88 -36.63 -1.51
C LEU A 94 25.02 -37.68 -2.22
N ARG A 95 25.03 -37.73 -3.57
CA ARG A 95 24.21 -38.64 -4.38
C ARG A 95 24.71 -40.09 -4.48
N LYS A 96 25.86 -40.43 -3.89
CA LYS A 96 26.43 -41.79 -3.91
C LYS A 96 26.13 -42.64 -2.68
N LEU A 97 25.41 -42.12 -1.69
CA LEU A 97 24.99 -42.90 -0.51
C LEU A 97 23.46 -42.98 -0.45
N LEU A 98 22.97 -44.22 -0.36
CA LEU A 98 21.59 -44.66 -0.09
C LEU A 98 20.57 -44.63 -1.26
N VAL A 99 20.67 -45.66 -2.09
CA VAL A 99 19.54 -46.45 -2.62
C VAL A 99 18.99 -47.27 -1.41
N ILE A 100 17.71 -47.60 -1.14
CA ILE A 100 16.66 -48.27 -1.94
C ILE A 100 15.25 -47.97 -1.32
N ALA A 101 14.36 -47.33 -2.10
CA ALA A 101 12.95 -47.71 -2.41
C ALA A 101 11.83 -47.78 -1.30
N PRO A 102 10.52 -47.93 -1.65
CA PRO A 102 9.73 -47.11 -2.61
C PRO A 102 8.24 -46.81 -2.22
N ILE A 103 7.50 -46.21 -3.18
CA ILE A 103 6.02 -46.12 -3.43
C ILE A 103 5.17 -45.08 -2.62
N PRO A 104 3.94 -44.68 -3.06
CA PRO A 104 3.72 -43.33 -3.62
C PRO A 104 2.49 -42.60 -3.00
N VAL A 105 2.00 -41.50 -3.62
CA VAL A 105 0.57 -41.23 -3.99
C VAL A 105 0.36 -39.76 -4.45
N ALA A 106 -0.58 -39.60 -5.38
CA ALA A 106 -1.34 -38.42 -5.87
C ALA A 106 -1.54 -37.19 -4.92
N ALA A 107 -1.95 -35.98 -5.35
CA ALA A 107 -2.09 -35.33 -6.67
C ALA A 107 -2.53 -33.84 -6.54
N VAL A 108 -2.33 -33.04 -7.60
CA VAL A 108 -3.21 -31.95 -8.10
C VAL A 108 -3.54 -30.70 -7.22
N LEU A 109 -2.95 -29.57 -7.64
CA LEU A 109 -3.55 -28.26 -7.96
C LEU A 109 -4.81 -27.69 -7.23
N LEU A 110 -4.60 -26.50 -6.64
CA LEU A 110 -5.27 -25.21 -6.96
C LEU A 110 -6.72 -24.90 -6.49
N VAL A 111 -6.82 -23.91 -5.57
CA VAL A 111 -7.87 -22.87 -5.38
C VAL A 111 -9.33 -23.27 -5.06
N ALA A 112 -9.81 -22.90 -3.86
CA ALA A 112 -11.10 -22.20 -3.65
C ALA A 112 -11.32 -21.71 -2.19
N ILE A 113 -11.70 -20.44 -2.07
CA ILE A 113 -12.68 -19.76 -1.17
C ILE A 113 -13.24 -20.51 0.08
N LEU A 114 -13.26 -19.79 1.22
CA LEU A 114 -13.82 -20.07 2.59
C LEU A 114 -15.26 -20.67 2.62
N PRO A 115 -15.74 -21.42 3.67
CA PRO A 115 -15.71 -21.01 5.10
C PRO A 115 -15.75 -22.06 6.25
N SER A 116 -15.59 -21.56 7.49
CA SER A 116 -16.14 -22.00 8.80
C SER A 116 -16.07 -23.45 9.36
N LEU A 117 -15.56 -23.53 10.62
CA LEU A 117 -16.01 -24.38 11.75
C LEU A 117 -15.77 -25.92 11.77
N ARG A 118 -14.73 -26.34 12.53
CA ARG A 118 -14.74 -27.26 13.71
C ARG A 118 -13.44 -28.07 13.84
N SER A 119 -13.07 -28.35 15.09
CA SER A 119 -11.75 -28.82 15.53
C SER A 119 -11.54 -30.33 15.41
N SER A 120 -10.31 -30.76 15.12
CA SER A 120 -9.60 -31.87 15.79
C SER A 120 -8.12 -31.93 15.34
N THR A 121 -7.20 -31.58 16.24
CA THR A 121 -5.73 -31.78 16.18
C THR A 121 -5.35 -33.23 16.54
N PRO A 122 -4.07 -33.66 16.58
CA PRO A 122 -2.77 -32.98 16.34
C PRO A 122 -1.95 -33.57 15.16
N ALA A 123 -1.02 -32.87 14.51
CA ALA A 123 0.38 -32.61 14.93
C ALA A 123 1.13 -31.90 13.76
N GLN A 124 2.34 -31.31 13.84
CA GLN A 124 3.24 -30.99 14.96
C GLN A 124 4.14 -29.77 14.61
N SER A 125 3.81 -28.60 15.16
CA SER A 125 4.73 -27.76 15.95
C SER A 125 6.20 -27.58 15.47
N GLY A 126 6.39 -26.73 14.46
CA GLY A 126 7.60 -25.90 14.38
C GLY A 126 7.49 -24.70 15.33
N GLN A 127 8.59 -24.30 15.97
CA GLN A 127 8.59 -23.32 17.07
C GLN A 127 8.09 -21.93 16.66
N TYR A 128 6.84 -21.63 17.01
CA TYR A 128 6.47 -20.27 17.38
C TYR A 128 6.93 -20.04 18.81
N SER A 129 7.62 -18.93 19.08
CA SER A 129 7.84 -18.48 20.45
C SER A 129 6.49 -18.08 21.06
N GLU A 130 5.92 -18.96 21.88
CA GLU A 130 4.87 -18.60 22.82
C GLU A 130 5.42 -17.58 23.80
N GLU A 131 5.11 -16.29 23.64
CA GLU A 131 5.07 -15.36 24.78
C GLU A 131 4.32 -14.04 24.48
N ARG A 132 3.00 -14.11 24.34
CA ARG A 132 2.05 -13.51 25.31
C ARG A 132 0.62 -13.43 24.78
N THR A 133 -0.30 -13.91 25.60
CA THR A 133 -1.69 -13.44 25.65
C THR A 133 -1.73 -12.01 26.20
N LYS A 134 -1.34 -11.03 25.39
CA LYS A 134 -1.69 -9.63 25.55
C LYS A 134 -2.80 -9.31 24.55
N GLY A 135 -3.78 -8.51 24.97
CA GLY A 135 -4.72 -7.91 24.02
C GLY A 135 -3.93 -7.14 22.95
N ILE A 136 -4.44 -7.14 21.72
CA ILE A 136 -3.80 -6.48 20.57
C ILE A 136 -3.70 -4.99 20.87
N THR A 137 -2.48 -4.52 21.10
CA THR A 137 -2.21 -3.11 21.43
C THR A 137 -2.16 -2.23 20.19
N THR A 138 -2.45 -0.94 20.38
CA THR A 138 -2.27 0.08 19.34
C THR A 138 -0.76 0.21 19.05
N ALA A 139 -0.35 -0.06 17.81
CA ALA A 139 1.05 -0.05 17.40
C ALA A 139 1.20 0.21 15.90
N LEU A 140 2.39 0.70 15.55
CA LEU A 140 2.98 0.64 14.22
C LEU A 140 4.02 -0.48 14.22
N GLN A 141 4.14 -1.22 13.11
CA GLN A 141 5.11 -2.27 12.93
C GLN A 141 5.81 -2.11 11.58
N ILE A 142 7.09 -2.48 11.54
CA ILE A 142 7.96 -2.38 10.37
C ILE A 142 8.59 -3.75 10.12
N TYR A 143 8.65 -4.17 8.86
CA TYR A 143 9.33 -5.38 8.44
C TYR A 143 10.24 -5.10 7.25
N ARG A 144 11.45 -5.65 7.24
CA ARG A 144 12.34 -5.65 6.08
C ARG A 144 12.12 -6.92 5.25
N GLN A 145 12.05 -6.77 3.93
CA GLN A 145 11.97 -7.89 2.99
C GLN A 145 13.39 -8.28 2.54
N GLN A 146 13.83 -9.48 2.88
CA GLN A 146 15.10 -10.06 2.40
C GLN A 146 14.90 -11.51 1.96
N GLY A 147 15.34 -11.87 0.75
CA GLY A 147 15.27 -13.25 0.27
C GLY A 147 13.87 -13.89 0.21
N GLY A 148 12.79 -13.08 0.28
CA GLY A 148 11.41 -13.56 0.36
C GLY A 148 10.85 -13.73 1.78
N THR A 149 11.63 -13.44 2.83
CA THR A 149 11.15 -13.41 4.22
C THR A 149 10.85 -11.97 4.67
N LEU A 150 10.01 -11.83 5.70
CA LEU A 150 9.72 -10.58 6.39
C LEU A 150 10.39 -10.60 7.77
N GLU A 151 11.42 -9.79 7.96
CA GLU A 151 12.15 -9.62 9.21
C GLU A 151 11.59 -8.42 9.98
N LYS A 152 11.06 -8.62 11.20
CA LYS A 152 10.47 -7.54 11.99
C LYS A 152 11.56 -6.62 12.55
N MET A 153 11.44 -5.32 12.27
CA MET A 153 12.43 -4.32 12.68
C MET A 153 12.10 -3.67 14.02
N ALA A 154 13.14 -3.38 14.80
CA ALA A 154 13.07 -2.62 16.04
C ALA A 154 13.35 -1.11 15.84
N ASN A 155 12.91 -0.28 16.78
CA ASN A 155 13.27 1.14 16.80
C ASN A 155 14.77 1.32 17.07
N GLY A 156 15.44 2.04 16.19
CA GLY A 156 16.89 2.26 16.20
C GLY A 156 17.68 1.19 15.43
N GLU A 157 17.03 0.27 14.74
CA GLU A 157 17.71 -0.77 13.96
C GLU A 157 18.35 -0.19 12.67
N PRO A 158 19.55 -0.65 12.27
CA PRO A 158 20.18 -0.22 11.03
C PRO A 158 19.50 -0.80 9.78
N VAL A 159 19.37 0.06 8.78
CA VAL A 159 18.89 -0.23 7.42
C VAL A 159 19.92 0.24 6.40
N LYS A 160 19.80 -0.25 5.17
CA LYS A 160 20.59 0.22 4.03
C LYS A 160 19.70 0.91 3.00
N PRO A 161 20.24 1.80 2.16
CA PRO A 161 19.59 2.16 0.90
C PRO A 161 19.21 0.90 0.13
N HIS A 162 18.06 0.93 -0.54
CA HIS A 162 17.44 -0.19 -1.26
C HIS A 162 16.91 -1.34 -0.39
N ASP A 163 16.96 -1.28 0.96
CA ASP A 163 16.16 -2.18 1.78
C ASP A 163 14.67 -1.97 1.46
N LEU A 164 13.96 -3.06 1.11
CA LEU A 164 12.52 -3.05 0.92
C LEU A 164 11.83 -3.19 2.26
N ILE A 165 10.95 -2.25 2.59
CA ILE A 165 10.27 -2.17 3.87
C ILE A 165 8.76 -2.31 3.67
N GLN A 166 8.14 -3.10 4.53
CA GLN A 166 6.71 -3.31 4.63
C GLN A 166 6.22 -2.75 5.96
N LEU A 167 5.16 -1.93 5.92
CA LEU A 167 4.49 -1.45 7.13
C LEU A 167 3.24 -2.28 7.41
N SER A 168 2.89 -2.35 8.69
CA SER A 168 1.59 -2.73 9.18
C SER A 168 1.23 -1.90 10.42
N TYR A 169 -0.04 -1.91 10.80
CA TYR A 169 -0.52 -1.34 12.05
C TYR A 169 -1.38 -2.35 12.79
N SER A 170 -1.53 -2.16 14.10
CA SER A 170 -2.62 -2.78 14.88
C SER A 170 -3.30 -1.72 15.74
N VAL A 171 -4.61 -1.82 15.95
CA VAL A 171 -5.35 -0.93 16.87
C VAL A 171 -6.27 -1.74 17.80
N GLU A 172 -6.31 -1.35 19.07
CA GLU A 172 -7.17 -1.99 20.09
C GLU A 172 -8.65 -1.82 19.76
N ASN A 173 -9.04 -0.58 19.51
CA ASN A 173 -10.41 -0.12 19.30
C ASN A 173 -10.50 0.59 17.94
N ARG A 174 -11.73 0.79 17.45
CA ARG A 174 -11.97 1.59 16.23
C ARG A 174 -11.37 2.99 16.43
N LYS A 175 -10.34 3.30 15.65
CA LYS A 175 -9.66 4.60 15.60
C LYS A 175 -9.54 5.03 14.15
N TYR A 176 -9.51 6.32 13.90
CA TYR A 176 -9.04 6.86 12.62
C TYR A 176 -7.51 6.97 12.67
N GLY A 177 -6.83 6.89 11.53
CA GLY A 177 -5.38 7.02 11.54
C GLY A 177 -4.71 7.38 10.22
N VAL A 178 -3.49 7.89 10.34
CA VAL A 178 -2.62 8.36 9.25
C VAL A 178 -1.21 7.87 9.53
N ILE A 179 -0.51 7.38 8.51
CA ILE A 179 0.87 6.91 8.59
C ILE A 179 1.73 7.73 7.63
N VAL A 180 2.74 8.40 8.17
CA VAL A 180 3.74 9.17 7.42
C VAL A 180 5.14 8.67 7.75
N SER A 181 6.11 8.97 6.88
CA SER A 181 7.53 8.88 7.22
C SER A 181 8.24 10.21 6.94
N VAL A 182 9.36 10.41 7.64
CA VAL A 182 10.24 11.58 7.52
C VAL A 182 11.68 11.11 7.38
N ASP A 183 12.31 11.49 6.27
CA ASP A 183 13.69 11.15 5.95
C ASP A 183 14.70 12.11 6.63
N GLY A 184 16.00 11.79 6.56
CA GLY A 184 17.05 12.67 7.09
C GLY A 184 17.22 14.01 6.35
N ARG A 185 16.53 14.22 5.22
CA ARG A 185 16.46 15.48 4.45
C ARG A 185 15.18 16.28 4.78
N LYS A 186 14.35 15.82 5.73
CA LYS A 186 13.02 16.34 6.10
C LYS A 186 11.96 16.25 4.99
N GLN A 187 12.14 15.39 4.00
CA GLN A 187 11.06 15.03 3.09
C GLN A 187 10.04 14.17 3.85
N VAL A 188 8.76 14.44 3.60
CA VAL A 188 7.66 13.70 4.24
C VAL A 188 6.92 12.88 3.20
N THR A 189 6.84 11.57 3.44
CA THR A 189 6.08 10.63 2.61
C THR A 189 4.80 10.24 3.34
N LEU A 190 3.65 10.33 2.66
CA LEU A 190 2.39 9.79 3.16
C LEU A 190 2.26 8.33 2.71
N HIS A 191 2.15 7.40 3.65
CA HIS A 191 1.99 5.97 3.39
C HIS A 191 0.53 5.51 3.52
N TRP A 192 -0.24 6.15 4.40
CA TRP A 192 -1.66 5.86 4.57
C TRP A 192 -2.41 7.08 5.13
N PRO A 193 -3.60 7.45 4.62
CA PRO A 193 -4.24 6.98 3.38
C PRO A 193 -3.41 7.31 2.12
N GLU A 194 -3.75 6.72 0.97
CA GLU A 194 -3.04 6.96 -0.31
C GLU A 194 -3.10 8.42 -0.80
N LYS A 195 -4.11 9.18 -0.37
CA LYS A 195 -4.31 10.60 -0.68
C LYS A 195 -4.42 11.40 0.61
N ALA A 196 -3.81 12.58 0.64
CA ALA A 196 -3.88 13.49 1.78
C ALA A 196 -5.28 14.14 1.87
N GLU A 197 -6.26 13.40 2.37
CA GLU A 197 -7.65 13.84 2.54
C GLU A 197 -8.04 13.73 4.03
N VAL A 198 -9.08 12.93 4.32
CA VAL A 198 -9.51 12.59 5.68
C VAL A 198 -8.91 11.26 6.10
N SER A 199 -8.43 11.16 7.33
CA SER A 199 -7.97 9.92 7.95
C SER A 199 -9.04 8.82 7.84
N PRO A 200 -8.76 7.65 7.24
CA PRO A 200 -9.70 6.53 7.19
C PRO A 200 -9.85 5.86 8.56
N LEU A 201 -10.94 5.11 8.73
CA LEU A 201 -11.13 4.25 9.89
C LEU A 201 -10.20 3.04 9.79
N LEU A 202 -9.43 2.78 10.85
CA LEU A 202 -8.55 1.62 10.96
C LEU A 202 -9.31 0.39 11.48
N GLU A 203 -8.94 -0.78 10.98
CA GLU A 203 -9.55 -2.05 11.38
C GLU A 203 -8.99 -2.52 12.74
N PRO A 204 -9.83 -2.70 13.77
CA PRO A 204 -9.37 -3.09 15.11
C PRO A 204 -9.23 -4.61 15.27
N GLY A 205 -8.48 -5.01 16.29
CA GLY A 205 -8.44 -6.42 16.73
C GLY A 205 -7.64 -7.36 15.80
N ARG A 206 -6.82 -6.83 14.89
CA ARG A 206 -5.77 -7.56 14.18
C ARG A 206 -4.61 -6.65 13.79
N GLU A 207 -3.53 -7.25 13.28
CA GLU A 207 -2.51 -6.53 12.52
C GLU A 207 -2.92 -6.45 11.04
N VAL A 208 -2.79 -5.26 10.45
CA VAL A 208 -3.17 -4.96 9.05
C VAL A 208 -1.94 -4.48 8.31
N VAL A 209 -1.51 -5.27 7.32
CA VAL A 209 -0.39 -4.94 6.42
C VAL A 209 -0.85 -3.92 5.39
N LEU A 210 -0.07 -2.86 5.16
CA LEU A 210 -0.37 -1.86 4.14
C LEU A 210 -0.23 -2.46 2.72
N PRO A 211 -1.03 -2.02 1.72
CA PRO A 211 -1.02 -2.61 0.38
C PRO A 211 0.34 -2.52 -0.35
N SER A 212 1.15 -1.52 -0.02
CA SER A 212 2.44 -1.25 -0.64
C SER A 212 3.61 -1.48 0.33
N SER A 213 4.71 -2.00 -0.21
CA SER A 213 6.04 -1.85 0.34
C SER A 213 6.78 -0.71 -0.36
N PHE A 214 7.76 -0.12 0.30
CA PHE A 214 8.63 0.92 -0.27
C PHE A 214 10.11 0.53 -0.18
N GLU A 215 10.90 1.12 -1.06
CA GLU A 215 12.34 0.96 -1.15
C GLU A 215 12.99 2.18 -0.47
N LEU A 216 13.88 1.96 0.49
CA LEU A 216 14.58 3.07 1.15
C LEU A 216 15.54 3.77 0.18
N ASP A 217 15.55 5.10 0.23
CA ASP A 217 16.44 5.94 -0.56
C ASP A 217 17.79 6.17 0.12
N GLU A 218 18.64 6.97 -0.53
CA GLU A 218 19.93 7.44 -0.02
C GLU A 218 19.83 8.73 0.83
N SER A 219 18.71 8.96 1.54
CA SER A 219 18.68 10.00 2.57
C SER A 219 19.67 9.64 3.68
N PRO A 220 20.47 10.57 4.23
CA PRO A 220 21.41 10.23 5.31
C PRO A 220 20.69 10.02 6.66
N LEU A 221 21.41 9.50 7.65
CA LEU A 221 21.06 9.45 9.08
C LEU A 221 19.91 8.51 9.48
N PHE A 222 18.69 8.74 8.97
CA PHE A 222 17.50 8.04 9.44
C PHE A 222 16.32 8.06 8.48
N GLU A 223 15.37 7.18 8.76
CA GLU A 223 13.97 7.25 8.30
C GLU A 223 13.07 7.08 9.53
N THR A 224 12.15 8.01 9.78
CA THR A 224 11.23 7.91 10.92
C THR A 224 9.79 7.79 10.47
N PHE A 225 9.14 6.70 10.83
CA PHE A 225 7.74 6.43 10.59
C PHE A 225 6.89 6.83 11.81
N VAL A 226 5.75 7.46 11.54
CA VAL A 226 4.80 7.91 12.55
C VAL A 226 3.40 7.47 12.15
N LEU A 227 2.77 6.66 13.00
CA LEU A 227 1.32 6.42 12.99
C LEU A 227 0.67 7.42 13.95
N VAL A 228 -0.23 8.26 13.44
CA VAL A 228 -1.13 9.07 14.25
C VAL A 228 -2.50 8.40 14.29
N THR A 229 -3.11 8.32 15.46
CA THR A 229 -4.48 7.81 15.64
C THR A 229 -5.36 8.78 16.42
N SER A 230 -6.68 8.72 16.22
CA SER A 230 -7.70 9.51 16.93
C SER A 230 -9.02 8.75 17.04
N GLU A 231 -9.89 9.13 17.96
CA GLU A 231 -11.28 8.64 18.04
C GLU A 231 -12.20 9.28 16.99
N LYS A 232 -11.81 10.43 16.43
CA LYS A 232 -12.56 11.20 15.43
C LYS A 232 -11.79 11.32 14.12
N PRO A 233 -12.46 11.51 12.96
CA PRO A 233 -11.77 11.79 11.71
C PRO A 233 -10.97 13.11 11.81
N PHE A 234 -9.80 13.15 11.18
CA PHE A 234 -8.92 14.31 11.12
C PHE A 234 -8.29 14.45 9.72
N SER A 235 -7.66 15.58 9.44
CA SER A 235 -7.02 15.83 8.15
C SER A 235 -5.64 15.16 8.06
N ALA A 236 -5.40 14.41 6.99
CA ALA A 236 -4.08 13.85 6.69
C ALA A 236 -3.09 14.97 6.30
N ASP A 237 -3.53 16.01 5.59
CA ASP A 237 -2.71 17.19 5.27
C ASP A 237 -2.16 17.88 6.53
N GLN A 238 -2.97 18.01 7.58
CA GLN A 238 -2.52 18.59 8.85
C GLN A 238 -1.39 17.76 9.49
N ILE A 239 -1.44 16.42 9.39
CA ILE A 239 -0.36 15.55 9.88
C ILE A 239 0.87 15.62 8.97
N VAL A 240 0.72 15.70 7.65
CA VAL A 240 1.84 15.93 6.73
C VAL A 240 2.51 17.29 7.00
N GLY A 241 1.73 18.33 7.30
CA GLY A 241 2.23 19.64 7.74
C GLY A 241 2.99 19.56 9.07
N ALA A 242 2.40 18.91 10.08
CA ALA A 242 3.03 18.70 11.39
C ALA A 242 4.33 17.88 11.29
N ALA A 243 4.39 16.89 10.39
CA ALA A 243 5.58 16.10 10.12
C ALA A 243 6.72 16.91 9.50
N LYS A 244 6.42 17.87 8.61
CA LYS A 244 7.44 18.80 8.06
C LYS A 244 8.04 19.72 9.13
N ALA A 245 7.25 20.09 10.13
CA ALA A 245 7.68 20.86 11.31
C ALA A 245 8.28 20.00 12.43
N GLY A 246 8.18 18.67 12.33
CA GLY A 246 8.58 17.71 13.35
C GLY A 246 10.08 17.75 13.64
N ARG A 247 10.44 17.29 14.84
CA ARG A 247 11.80 17.38 15.38
C ARG A 247 12.16 16.14 16.18
N MET A 248 13.45 15.82 16.20
CA MET A 248 13.99 14.89 17.19
C MET A 248 13.97 15.55 18.56
N ASP A 249 13.33 14.87 19.51
CA ASP A 249 13.32 15.24 20.91
C ASP A 249 14.68 14.92 21.53
N ALA A 250 15.41 15.95 21.94
CA ALA A 250 16.79 15.82 22.41
C ALA A 250 16.96 14.99 23.70
N GLY A 251 15.90 14.85 24.50
CA GLY A 251 15.92 14.06 25.74
C GLY A 251 15.61 12.57 25.54
N THR A 252 14.85 12.23 24.50
CA THR A 252 14.37 10.85 24.25
C THR A 252 14.91 10.23 22.96
N GLY A 253 15.54 11.00 22.08
CA GLY A 253 16.04 10.54 20.78
C GLY A 253 14.94 10.09 19.81
N ARG A 254 13.69 10.49 20.05
CA ARG A 254 12.51 10.11 19.24
C ARG A 254 12.00 11.29 18.45
N PHE A 255 11.55 11.05 17.22
CA PHE A 255 10.85 12.06 16.45
C PHE A 255 9.48 12.33 17.08
N LYS A 256 9.14 13.61 17.20
CA LYS A 256 7.83 14.08 17.63
C LYS A 256 7.30 15.08 16.61
N ILE A 257 6.02 14.96 16.31
CA ILE A 257 5.26 15.98 15.59
C ILE A 257 4.37 16.72 16.59
N ASP A 258 4.24 18.03 16.42
CA ASP A 258 3.33 18.84 17.25
C ASP A 258 1.91 18.68 16.68
N LEU A 259 1.07 17.89 17.36
CA LEU A 259 -0.27 17.51 16.89
C LEU A 259 -1.22 18.74 16.91
N PRO A 260 -2.05 18.96 15.87
CA PRO A 260 -2.80 20.19 15.69
C PRO A 260 -3.90 20.35 16.76
N ALA A 261 -3.92 21.46 17.50
CA ALA A 261 -4.83 21.66 18.65
C ALA A 261 -6.33 21.51 18.30
N GLU A 262 -6.75 21.86 17.08
CA GLU A 262 -8.11 21.63 16.61
C GLU A 262 -8.32 20.16 16.20
N GLY A 263 -9.25 19.48 16.88
CA GLY A 263 -9.58 18.08 16.60
C GLY A 263 -8.66 17.02 17.24
N SER A 264 -7.60 17.42 17.95
CA SER A 264 -6.62 16.50 18.54
C SER A 264 -6.92 15.98 19.95
N GLN A 265 -8.07 16.31 20.55
CA GLN A 265 -8.46 15.66 21.81
C GLN A 265 -8.57 14.14 21.61
N GLY A 266 -7.68 13.39 22.27
CA GLY A 266 -7.56 11.95 22.12
C GLY A 266 -6.57 11.46 21.06
N MET A 267 -5.83 12.35 20.37
CA MET A 267 -4.80 11.92 19.42
C MET A 267 -3.60 11.25 20.10
N GLN A 268 -3.09 10.19 19.48
CA GLN A 268 -1.91 9.44 19.92
C GLN A 268 -0.95 9.22 18.75
N GLN A 269 0.35 9.43 18.97
CA GLN A 269 1.40 9.13 17.99
C GLN A 269 2.21 7.89 18.40
N PHE A 270 2.58 7.07 17.42
CA PHE A 270 3.42 5.89 17.57
C PHE A 270 4.57 5.99 16.56
N THR A 271 5.80 6.08 17.06
CA THR A 271 7.00 6.41 16.28
C THR A 271 7.98 5.25 16.25
N ILE A 272 8.49 4.91 15.06
CA ILE A 272 9.64 4.01 14.87
C ILE A 272 10.64 4.68 13.93
N THR A 273 11.88 4.83 14.39
CA THR A 273 13.00 5.36 13.61
C THR A 273 13.96 4.23 13.24
N LEU A 274 14.37 4.16 11.98
CA LEU A 274 15.43 3.30 11.46
C LEU A 274 16.68 4.14 11.19
N ARG A 275 17.89 3.59 11.35
CA ARG A 275 19.16 4.31 11.13
C ARG A 275 19.75 3.97 9.75
N LYS A 276 20.06 4.99 8.96
CA LYS A 276 20.74 4.89 7.65
C LYS A 276 22.21 5.29 7.80
#